data_AF-A0A0L0W836-F1
#
_entry.id   AF-A0A0L0W836-F1
#
_cell.length_a   1.000
_cell.length_b   1.000
_cell.length_c   1.000
_cell.angle_alpha   90.00
_cell.angle_beta   90.00
_cell.angle_gamma   90.00
#
_symmetry.space_group_name_H-M   'P 1'
#
loop_
_entity.id
_entity.type
_entity.pdbx_description
1 polymer ?
#
loop_
_entity_poly.entity_id
_entity_poly.type
_entity_poly.pdbx_seq_one_letter_code
_entity_poly.pdbx_strand_id
1 'polypeptide(L)' 'MIITADDVGVAKPDIKIFDIACKKVKISPSNCYYIGDDLKTDILSCEKVGIKGIWLNRKNIKLTYQMLK' A
#
# COMPACT_ATOMS: atom_id res chain seq x y z
N MET A 1 -2.74 -8.31 -14.25
CA MET A 1 -1.70 -7.29 -14.49
C MET A 1 -0.72 -7.35 -13.33
N ILE A 2 0.57 -7.21 -13.60
CA ILE A 2 1.63 -7.19 -12.58
C ILE A 2 2.37 -5.86 -12.73
N ILE A 3 2.75 -5.25 -11.61
CA ILE A 3 3.59 -4.05 -11.55
C ILE A 3 4.67 -4.33 -10.52
N THR A 4 5.92 -4.21 -10.94
CA THR A 4 7.09 -4.27 -10.07
C THR A 4 7.70 -2.88 -9.91
N ALA A 5 8.55 -2.69 -8.90
CA ALA A 5 9.25 -1.42 -8.71
C ALA A 5 10.14 -1.08 -9.93
N ASP A 6 10.76 -2.09 -10.55
CA ASP A 6 11.60 -1.92 -11.73
C ASP A 6 10.80 -1.43 -12.94
N ASP A 7 9.55 -1.88 -13.10
CA ASP A 7 8.68 -1.43 -14.21
C ASP A 7 8.36 0.07 -14.16
N VAL A 8 8.44 0.68 -12.97
CA VAL A 8 7.95 2.06 -12.74
C VAL A 8 8.99 2.99 -12.10
N GLY A 9 10.17 2.48 -11.75
CA GLY A 9 11.28 3.22 -11.14
C GLY A 9 10.99 3.76 -9.74
N VAL A 10 9.92 3.30 -9.08
CA VAL A 10 9.53 3.70 -7.73
C VAL A 10 9.17 2.47 -6.91
N ALA A 11 9.66 2.42 -5.66
CA ALA A 11 9.37 1.36 -4.72
C ALA A 11 8.60 1.90 -3.52
N LYS A 12 7.85 1.02 -2.85
CA LYS A 12 7.31 1.31 -1.53
C LYS A 12 8.45 1.74 -0.57
N PRO A 13 8.23 2.72 0.32
CA PRO A 13 6.95 3.34 0.68
C PRO A 13 6.54 4.53 -0.19
N ASP A 14 7.22 4.82 -1.32
CA ASP A 14 6.80 5.92 -2.20
C ASP A 14 5.37 5.68 -2.68
N ILE A 15 4.48 6.60 -2.33
CA ILE A 15 3.05 6.50 -2.59
C ILE A 15 2.72 6.42 -4.09
N LYS A 16 3.62 6.90 -4.96
CA LYS A 16 3.45 6.91 -6.42
C LYS A 16 3.23 5.52 -6.99
N ILE A 17 3.80 4.47 -6.40
CA ILE A 17 3.62 3.09 -6.90
C ILE A 17 2.14 2.67 -6.85
N PHE A 18 1.40 3.09 -5.82
CA PHE A 18 -0.02 2.77 -5.64
C PHE A 18 -0.90 3.57 -6.62
N ASP A 19 -0.60 4.86 -6.81
CA ASP A 19 -1.30 5.71 -7.78
C ASP A 19 -1.11 5.21 -9.21
N ILE A 20 0.12 4.81 -9.58
CA ILE A 20 0.40 4.19 -10.89
C ILE A 20 -0.41 2.91 -11.07
N ALA A 21 -0.50 2.06 -10.05
CA ALA A 21 -1.30 0.84 -10.12
C ALA A 21 -2.79 1.13 -10.38
N CYS A 22 -3.39 2.03 -9.62
CA CYS A 22 -4.78 2.46 -9.80
C CYS A 22 -5.03 3.07 -11.19
N LYS A 23 -4.11 3.92 -11.67
CA LYS A 23 -4.18 4.53 -13.01
C LYS A 23 -4.11 3.49 -14.13
N LYS A 24 -3.24 2.48 -14.02
CA LYS A 24 -3.13 1.42 -15.03
C LYS A 24 -4.40 0.58 -15.14
N VAL A 25 -5.09 0.30 -14.02
CA VAL A 25 -6.39 -0.41 -14.04
C VAL A 25 -7.61 0.51 -14.25
N LYS A 26 -7.41 1.83 -14.24
CA LYS A 26 -8.48 2.85 -14.34
C LYS A 26 -9.55 2.72 -13.25
N ILE A 27 -9.14 2.42 -12.02
CA ILE A 27 -10.03 2.30 -10.85
C ILE A 27 -9.64 3.38 -9.84
N SER A 28 -10.65 4.02 -9.23
CA SER A 28 -10.44 4.96 -8.13
C SER A 28 -9.75 4.27 -6.95
N PRO A 29 -8.74 4.88 -6.30
CA PRO A 29 -8.11 4.33 -5.10
C PRO A 29 -9.11 3.90 -4.02
N SER A 30 -10.19 4.66 -3.83
CA SER A 30 -11.25 4.36 -2.85
C SER A 30 -12.00 3.04 -3.08
N ASN A 31 -11.94 2.49 -4.30
CA ASN A 31 -12.53 1.22 -4.69
C ASN A 31 -11.51 0.07 -4.71
N CYS A 32 -10.28 0.33 -4.27
CA CYS A 32 -9.21 -0.66 -4.19
C CYS A 32 -8.95 -1.09 -2.75
N TYR A 33 -8.47 -2.32 -2.60
CA TYR A 33 -7.86 -2.83 -1.37
C TYR A 33 -6.39 -3.15 -1.63
N TYR A 34 -5.53 -2.88 -0.64
CA TYR A 34 -4.14 -3.34 -0.64
C TYR A 34 -3.91 -4.29 0.52
N ILE A 35 -3.30 -5.44 0.25
CA ILE A 35 -2.96 -6.44 1.27
C ILE A 35 -1.44 -6.56 1.31
N GLY A 36 -0.84 -6.32 2.47
CA GLY A 36 0.60 -6.38 2.68
C GLY A 36 0.95 -6.71 4.12
N ASP A 37 2.15 -7.25 4.34
CA ASP A 37 2.61 -7.71 5.65
C ASP A 37 3.41 -6.64 6.41
N ASP A 38 3.87 -5.58 5.74
CA ASP A 38 4.59 -4.48 6.36
C ASP A 38 3.67 -3.28 6.60
N LEU A 39 3.37 -3.01 7.88
CA LEU A 39 2.44 -1.94 8.26
C LEU A 39 2.82 -0.58 7.66
N LYS A 40 4.11 -0.21 7.61
CA LYS A 40 4.53 1.14 7.21
C LYS A 40 4.62 1.29 5.71
N THR A 41 5.24 0.32 5.05
CA THR A 41 5.55 0.39 3.63
C THR A 41 4.42 -0.09 2.75
N ASP A 42 3.50 -0.91 3.27
CA ASP A 42 2.30 -1.37 2.55
C ASP A 42 1.06 -0.56 2.92
N ILE A 43 0.72 -0.54 4.20
CA ILE A 43 -0.62 -0.14 4.65
C ILE A 43 -0.69 1.38 4.84
N LEU A 44 0.18 1.94 5.67
CA LEU A 44 0.19 3.39 5.91
C LEU A 44 0.55 4.20 4.66
N SER A 45 1.30 3.61 3.73
CA SER A 45 1.64 4.24 2.45
C SER A 45 0.50 4.16 1.43
N CYS A 46 -0.22 3.02 1.32
CA CYS A 46 -1.35 2.92 0.40
C CYS A 46 -2.55 3.76 0.86
N GLU A 47 -2.78 3.89 2.16
CA GLU A 47 -3.89 4.68 2.71
C GLU A 47 -3.73 6.17 2.41
N LYS A 48 -2.49 6.67 2.27
CA LYS A 48 -2.21 8.06 1.86
C LYS A 48 -2.74 8.41 0.47
N VAL A 49 -2.95 7.42 -0.40
CA VAL A 49 -3.56 7.64 -1.73
C VAL A 49 -5.05 7.28 -1.75
N GLY A 50 -5.64 6.93 -0.61
CA GLY A 50 -7.05 6.59 -0.48
C GLY A 50 -7.41 5.12 -0.75
N ILE A 51 -6.42 4.23 -0.87
CA ILE A 51 -6.65 2.78 -0.93
C ILE A 51 -6.91 2.24 0.47
N LYS A 52 -7.89 1.34 0.62
CA LYS A 52 -8.15 0.67 1.90
C LYS A 52 -7.06 -0.38 2.18
N GLY A 53 -6.26 -0.17 3.22
CA GLY A 53 -5.20 -1.09 3.61
C GLY A 53 -5.70 -2.24 4.49
N ILE A 54 -5.23 -3.45 4.23
CA ILE A 54 -5.45 -4.64 5.07
C ILE A 54 -4.08 -5.19 5.48
N TRP A 55 -3.75 -5.04 6.77
CA TRP A 55 -2.49 -5.52 7.29
C TRP A 55 -2.52 -7.02 7.57
N LEU A 56 -1.64 -7.76 6.88
CA LEU A 56 -1.46 -9.19 7.06
C LEU A 56 -0.49 -9.49 8.22
N ASN A 57 -1.00 -9.38 9.44
CA ASN A 57 -0.21 -9.57 10.66
C ASN A 57 -0.03 -11.05 11.05
N ARG A 58 0.80 -11.79 10.31
CA ARG A 58 1.10 -13.21 10.60
C ARG A 58 1.93 -13.43 11.86
N LYS A 59 2.64 -12.38 12.30
CA LYS A 59 3.56 -12.42 13.44
C LYS A 59 2.88 -12.06 14.76
N ASN A 60 1.56 -11.84 14.77
CA ASN A 60 0.80 -11.38 15.94
C ASN A 60 1.41 -10.14 16.61
N ILE A 61 1.98 -9.23 15.81
CA ILE A 61 2.55 -7.98 16.30
C ILE A 61 1.42 -7.14 16.91
N LYS A 62 1.59 -6.73 18.16
CA LYS A 62 0.64 -5.84 18.81
C LYS A 62 0.79 -4.43 18.23
N LEU A 63 -0.30 -3.89 17.69
CA LEU A 63 -0.35 -2.50 17.25
C LEU A 63 -0.13 -1.56 18.43
N THR A 64 0.75 -0.58 18.23
CA THR A 64 0.95 0.53 19.17
C THR A 64 0.74 1.84 18.44
N TYR A 65 0.34 2.89 19.16
CA TYR A 65 0.08 4.21 18.57
C TYR A 65 1.32 4.81 17.90
N GLN A 66 2.52 4.47 18.38
CA GLN A 66 3.79 4.92 17.81
C GLN A 66 4.03 4.36 16.41
N MET A 67 3.45 3.21 16.08
CA MET A 67 3.59 2.59 14.76
C MET A 67 2.69 3.22 13.71
N LEU A 68 1.64 3.96 14.12
CA LEU A 68 0.66 4.62 13.24
C LEU A 68 1.06 6.06 12.88
N LYS A 69 2.13 6.59 13.49
CA LYS A 69 2.73 7.88 13.17
C LYS A 69 3.82 7.70 12.11
#